data_AF-A0A0X3AQE5-F1
#
_entry.id   AF-A0A0X3AQE5-F1
#
_cell.length_a   1.000
_cell.length_b   1.000
_cell.length_c   1.000
_cell.angle_alpha   90.00
_cell.angle_beta   90.00
_cell.angle_gamma   90.00
#
_symmetry.space_group_name_H-M   'P 1'
#
loop_
_entity.id
_entity.type
_entity.pdbx_description
1 polymer ?
#
loop_
_entity_poly.entity_id
_entity_poly.type
_entity_poly.pdbx_seq_one_letter_code
_entity_poly.pdbx_strand_id
1 'polypeptide(L)'
;MNNYLKLKWYDIILLIILFFLGALLLNPLISFLAKKLNITPYVFTPIITIGSYLLVYITYYFIVLKPRKENFRISYSLKNIRLFPIALLLFFGQYLVSEFLTGLIPTQGGILEKMYKTMSYALLGNASHYPVITFISVCIVAPIFEELFFRGFILKGMLNNQIKPQKAILISALIFGGIHIFPWQVIGGILAGIVLGITFYKTGSLLTCTILHCMNNSIGFLFFIRYKSLESPDLGFSDCTLFMVGIIIIAIFGSIYMKLTKNQSWKSY
;
A
#
# COMPACT_ATOMS: atom_id res chain seq x y z
N MET A 1 23.41 22.76 -2.16
CA MET A 1 22.19 22.12 -1.60
C MET A 1 21.94 20.84 -2.36
N ASN A 2 21.73 19.69 -1.70
CA ASN A 2 21.41 18.46 -2.43
C ASN A 2 20.10 18.63 -3.20
N ASN A 3 20.12 18.36 -4.52
CA ASN A 3 18.95 18.51 -5.38
C ASN A 3 18.09 17.25 -5.30
N TYR A 4 17.29 17.15 -4.25
CA TYR A 4 16.40 16.01 -4.00
C TYR A 4 15.10 16.13 -4.80
N LEU A 5 14.49 14.97 -5.10
CA LEU A 5 13.15 14.88 -5.71
C LEU A 5 12.15 15.79 -4.99
N LYS A 6 11.45 16.64 -5.75
CA LYS A 6 10.36 17.50 -5.30
C LYS A 6 9.17 17.34 -6.25
N LEU A 7 8.02 16.93 -5.70
CA LEU A 7 6.81 16.75 -6.50
C LEU A 7 5.93 17.98 -6.50
N LYS A 8 5.63 18.44 -7.70
CA LYS A 8 4.57 19.40 -7.98
C LYS A 8 3.26 18.65 -8.23
N TRP A 9 2.12 19.33 -8.18
CA TRP A 9 0.80 18.70 -8.32
C TRP A 9 0.64 17.95 -9.66
N TYR A 10 1.17 18.50 -10.75
CA TYR A 10 1.11 17.86 -12.07
C TYR A 10 2.02 16.63 -12.19
N ASP A 11 3.07 16.54 -11.36
CA ASP A 11 3.91 15.34 -11.29
C ASP A 11 3.13 14.16 -10.71
N ILE A 12 2.23 14.42 -9.74
CA ILE A 12 1.37 13.40 -9.14
C ILE A 12 0.41 12.83 -10.19
N ILE A 13 -0.22 13.70 -10.99
CA ILE A 13 -1.11 13.29 -12.08
C ILE A 13 -0.35 12.43 -13.10
N LEU A 14 0.84 12.88 -13.50
CA LEU A 14 1.70 12.12 -14.41
C LEU A 14 2.04 10.73 -13.84
N LEU A 15 2.41 10.64 -12.55
CA LEU A 15 2.72 9.37 -11.91
C LEU A 15 1.52 8.41 -11.88
N ILE A 16 0.31 8.92 -11.64
CA ILE A 16 -0.92 8.11 -11.68
C ILE A 16 -1.19 7.62 -13.10
N ILE A 17 -1.05 8.47 -14.12
CA ILE A 17 -1.20 8.07 -15.53
C ILE A 17 -0.18 6.99 -15.89
N LEU A 18 1.09 7.20 -15.54
CA LEU A 18 2.15 6.23 -15.79
C LEU A 18 1.90 4.91 -15.07
N PHE A 19 1.36 4.94 -13.84
CA PHE A 19 1.02 3.74 -13.08
C PHE A 19 0.06 2.82 -13.84
N PHE A 20 -1.04 3.38 -14.34
CA PHE A 20 -2.00 2.61 -15.14
C PHE A 20 -1.46 2.23 -16.52
N LEU A 21 -0.69 3.12 -17.15
CA LEU A 21 -0.08 2.85 -18.46
C LEU A 21 0.93 1.70 -18.39
N GLY A 22 1.74 1.64 -17.32
CA GLY A 22 2.74 0.59 -17.15
C GLY A 22 2.10 -0.80 -17.08
N ALA A 23 1.02 -0.93 -16.30
CA ALA A 23 0.23 -2.15 -16.23
C ALA A 23 -0.43 -2.50 -17.58
N LEU A 24 -0.94 -1.50 -18.31
CA LEU A 24 -1.58 -1.70 -19.61
C LEU A 24 -0.61 -2.22 -20.68
N LEU A 25 0.65 -1.79 -20.65
CA LEU A 25 1.66 -2.17 -21.64
C LEU A 25 2.26 -3.56 -21.38
N LEU A 26 2.53 -3.91 -20.11
CA LEU A 26 3.21 -5.17 -19.77
C LEU A 26 2.30 -6.38 -19.81
N ASN A 27 1.02 -6.24 -19.43
CA ASN A 27 0.09 -7.36 -19.36
C ASN A 27 -0.10 -8.10 -20.70
N PRO A 28 -0.33 -7.43 -21.85
CA PRO A 28 -0.47 -8.10 -23.13
C PRO A 28 0.80 -8.84 -23.58
N LEU A 29 1.97 -8.22 -23.37
CA LEU A 29 3.27 -8.80 -23.72
C LEU A 29 3.52 -10.10 -22.94
N ILE A 30 3.30 -10.07 -21.63
CA ILE A 30 3.48 -11.24 -20.77
C ILE A 30 2.42 -12.31 -21.07
N SER A 31 1.18 -11.92 -21.36
CA SER A 31 0.14 -12.86 -21.77
C SER A 31 0.48 -13.58 -23.07
N PHE A 32 1.05 -12.86 -24.04
CA PHE A 32 1.54 -13.45 -25.29
C PHE A 32 2.69 -14.45 -25.05
N LEU A 33 3.67 -14.08 -24.23
CA LEU A 33 4.79 -14.96 -23.86
C LEU A 33 4.32 -16.21 -23.11
N ALA A 34 3.44 -16.03 -22.12
CA ALA A 34 2.87 -17.12 -21.33
C ALA A 34 2.12 -18.13 -22.22
N LYS A 35 1.33 -17.63 -23.18
CA LYS A 35 0.66 -18.46 -24.19
C LYS A 35 1.66 -19.26 -25.04
N LYS A 36 2.76 -18.63 -25.49
CA LYS A 36 3.81 -19.32 -26.27
C LYS A 36 4.53 -20.42 -25.46
N LEU A 37 4.66 -20.21 -24.15
CA LEU A 37 5.28 -21.17 -23.24
C LEU A 37 4.30 -22.22 -22.69
N ASN A 38 3.01 -22.12 -23.04
CA ASN A 38 1.93 -22.95 -22.50
C ASN A 38 1.84 -22.93 -20.96
N ILE A 39 2.09 -21.76 -20.37
CA ILE A 39 2.02 -21.50 -18.93
C ILE A 39 0.94 -20.43 -18.69
N THR A 40 0.23 -20.48 -17.56
CA THR A 40 -0.70 -19.40 -17.20
C THR A 40 0.03 -18.06 -17.03
N PRO A 41 -0.51 -16.93 -17.53
CA PRO A 41 0.08 -15.62 -17.29
C PRO A 41 0.22 -15.26 -15.81
N TYR A 42 -0.58 -15.88 -14.93
CA TYR A 42 -0.58 -15.62 -13.50
C TYR A 42 0.76 -15.92 -12.81
N VAL A 43 1.52 -16.90 -13.29
CA VAL A 43 2.85 -17.24 -12.74
C VAL A 43 3.83 -16.06 -12.87
N PHE A 44 3.60 -15.16 -13.84
CA PHE A 44 4.41 -13.99 -14.08
C PHE A 44 3.95 -12.75 -13.31
N THR A 45 2.88 -12.81 -12.50
CA THR A 45 2.35 -11.64 -11.77
C THR A 45 3.42 -10.91 -10.95
N PRO A 46 4.31 -11.56 -10.17
CA PRO A 46 5.39 -10.86 -9.48
C PRO A 46 6.29 -10.05 -10.43
N ILE A 47 6.63 -10.61 -11.58
CA ILE A 47 7.47 -9.97 -12.60
C ILE A 47 6.74 -8.79 -13.25
N ILE A 48 5.44 -8.95 -13.55
CA ILE A 48 4.59 -7.88 -14.07
C ILE A 48 4.54 -6.71 -13.08
N THR A 49 4.34 -6.99 -11.79
CA THR A 49 4.31 -5.96 -10.74
C THR A 49 5.63 -5.21 -10.70
N ILE A 50 6.76 -5.91 -10.57
CA ILE A 50 8.10 -5.31 -10.56
C ILE A 50 8.33 -4.46 -11.81
N GLY A 51 8.06 -5.04 -12.98
CA GLY A 51 8.24 -4.37 -14.27
C GLY A 51 7.37 -3.11 -14.40
N SER A 52 6.14 -3.14 -13.90
CA SER A 52 5.22 -1.99 -13.97
C SER A 52 5.74 -0.81 -13.17
N TYR A 53 6.17 -1.04 -11.92
CA TYR A 53 6.75 0.02 -11.10
C TYR A 53 8.09 0.53 -11.63
N LEU A 54 8.94 -0.37 -12.15
CA LEU A 54 10.21 0.03 -12.78
C LEU A 54 9.97 0.87 -14.03
N LEU A 55 8.99 0.50 -14.86
CA LEU A 55 8.63 1.27 -16.06
C LEU A 55 8.16 2.68 -15.69
N VAL A 56 7.32 2.82 -14.67
CA VAL A 56 6.90 4.13 -14.13
C VAL A 56 8.12 4.94 -13.70
N TYR A 57 9.01 4.35 -12.90
CA TYR A 57 10.21 5.04 -12.40
C TYR A 57 11.15 5.45 -13.55
N ILE A 58 11.44 4.56 -14.49
CA ILE A 58 12.34 4.81 -15.62
C ILE A 58 11.77 5.92 -16.51
N THR A 59 10.49 5.84 -16.87
CA THR A 59 9.84 6.85 -17.68
C THR A 59 9.83 8.20 -16.97
N TYR A 60 9.46 8.24 -15.69
CA TYR A 60 9.50 9.48 -14.90
C TYR A 60 10.93 10.02 -14.74
N TYR A 61 11.93 9.14 -14.59
CA TYR A 61 13.33 9.54 -14.49
C TYR A 61 13.79 10.32 -15.73
N PHE A 62 13.52 9.79 -16.92
CA PHE A 62 13.94 10.43 -18.17
C PHE A 62 13.15 11.70 -18.49
N ILE A 63 11.85 11.74 -18.20
CA ILE A 63 10.99 12.89 -18.50
C ILE A 63 11.15 14.02 -17.46
N VAL A 64 11.41 13.67 -16.19
CA VAL A 64 11.34 14.63 -15.08
C VAL A 64 12.63 14.74 -14.28
N LEU A 65 13.10 13.65 -13.67
CA LEU A 65 14.25 13.74 -12.73
C LEU A 65 15.53 14.19 -13.42
N LYS A 66 15.86 13.58 -14.56
CA LYS A 66 17.08 13.87 -15.33
C LYS A 66 17.10 15.32 -15.83
N PRO A 67 16.04 15.86 -16.49
CA PRO A 67 15.99 17.27 -16.87
C PRO A 67 16.07 18.25 -15.69
N ARG A 68 15.42 17.93 -14.56
CA ARG A 68 15.46 18.77 -13.34
C ARG A 68 16.75 18.63 -12.53
N LYS A 69 17.63 17.69 -12.92
CA LYS A 69 18.83 17.29 -12.17
C LYS A 69 18.51 16.88 -10.72
N GLU A 70 17.30 16.40 -10.48
CA GLU A 70 16.82 15.96 -9.18
C GLU A 70 17.17 14.50 -8.93
N ASN A 71 17.52 14.16 -7.70
CA ASN A 71 17.93 12.82 -7.32
C ASN A 71 16.87 12.15 -6.46
N PHE A 72 16.49 10.95 -6.84
CA PHE A 72 15.71 10.05 -6.02
C PHE A 72 16.64 9.24 -5.11
N ARG A 73 16.46 9.37 -3.78
CA ARG A 73 17.22 8.59 -2.80
C ARG A 73 16.27 7.83 -1.89
N ILE A 74 16.53 6.54 -1.75
CA ILE A 74 15.80 5.64 -0.88
C ILE A 74 16.55 5.49 0.44
N SER A 75 15.83 5.33 1.55
CA SER A 75 16.41 4.92 2.83
C SER A 75 15.66 3.71 3.40
N TYR A 76 16.28 2.53 3.27
CA TYR A 76 15.94 1.36 4.07
C TYR A 76 16.85 1.38 5.30
N SER A 77 16.36 1.93 6.40
CA SER A 77 17.14 2.12 7.61
C SER A 77 16.48 1.45 8.81
N LEU A 78 17.29 0.81 9.66
CA LEU A 78 16.87 0.36 11.00
C LEU A 78 16.82 1.52 12.01
N LYS A 79 17.12 2.75 11.58
CA LYS A 79 16.99 3.93 12.43
C LYS A 79 15.55 4.06 12.88
N ASN A 80 15.36 4.20 14.19
CA ASN A 80 14.06 4.24 14.87
C ASN A 80 13.28 2.91 14.87
N ILE A 81 13.92 1.75 14.66
CA ILE A 81 13.26 0.42 14.77
C ILE A 81 12.54 0.22 16.13
N ARG A 82 12.99 0.90 17.19
CA ARG A 82 12.31 0.93 18.50
C ARG A 82 10.86 1.41 18.46
N LEU A 83 10.45 2.13 17.40
CA LEU A 83 9.08 2.59 17.20
C LEU A 83 8.20 1.53 16.52
N PHE A 84 8.81 0.47 15.97
CA PHE A 84 8.12 -0.60 15.26
C PHE A 84 7.03 -1.28 16.09
N PRO A 85 7.24 -1.66 17.37
CA PRO A 85 6.19 -2.30 18.17
C PRO A 85 4.93 -1.43 18.32
N ILE A 86 5.11 -0.11 18.49
CA ILE A 86 3.99 0.82 18.61
C ILE A 86 3.31 1.02 17.25
N ALA A 87 4.10 1.11 16.16
CA ALA A 87 3.55 1.19 14.81
C ALA A 87 2.77 -0.09 14.43
N LEU A 88 3.21 -1.26 14.90
CA LEU A 88 2.49 -2.52 14.72
C LEU A 88 1.15 -2.52 15.46
N LEU A 89 1.09 -2.00 16.68
CA LEU A 89 -0.16 -1.87 17.44
C LEU A 89 -1.11 -0.85 16.80
N LEU A 90 -0.57 0.25 16.26
CA LEU A 90 -1.34 1.18 15.44
C LEU A 90 -1.92 0.50 14.18
N PHE A 91 -1.12 -0.35 13.52
CA PHE A 91 -1.56 -1.14 12.38
C PHE A 91 -2.69 -2.10 12.74
N PHE A 92 -2.55 -2.78 13.88
CA PHE A 92 -3.58 -3.68 14.39
C PHE A 92 -4.89 -2.94 14.73
N GLY A 93 -4.80 -1.79 15.41
CA GLY A 93 -5.98 -0.96 15.68
C GLY A 93 -6.64 -0.47 14.38
N GLN A 94 -5.83 -0.07 13.40
CA GLN A 94 -6.30 0.30 12.06
C GLN A 94 -6.97 -0.87 11.32
N TYR A 95 -6.46 -2.09 11.45
CA TYR A 95 -7.07 -3.28 10.88
C TYR A 95 -8.49 -3.49 11.42
N LEU A 96 -8.68 -3.46 12.74
CA LEU A 96 -10.01 -3.60 13.36
C LEU A 96 -11.00 -2.52 12.90
N VAL A 97 -10.53 -1.26 12.80
CA VAL A 97 -11.35 -0.15 12.28
C VAL A 97 -11.68 -0.35 10.81
N SER A 98 -10.71 -0.82 10.02
CA SER A 98 -10.91 -1.11 8.60
C SER A 98 -11.96 -2.19 8.39
N GLU A 99 -11.86 -3.31 9.10
CA GLU A 99 -12.82 -4.44 8.99
C GLU A 99 -14.26 -3.99 9.26
N PHE A 100 -14.47 -3.19 10.31
CA PHE A 100 -15.80 -2.63 10.59
C PHE A 100 -16.30 -1.75 9.43
N LEU A 101 -15.47 -0.80 8.96
CA LEU A 101 -15.87 0.15 7.92
C LEU A 101 -16.08 -0.52 6.56
N THR A 102 -15.30 -1.55 6.23
CA THR A 102 -15.49 -2.32 5.00
C THR A 102 -16.71 -3.23 5.10
N GLY A 103 -17.03 -3.75 6.29
CA GLY A 103 -18.26 -4.51 6.56
C GLY A 103 -19.54 -3.71 6.36
N LEU A 104 -19.50 -2.38 6.48
CA LEU A 104 -20.64 -1.50 6.16
C LEU A 104 -20.95 -1.43 4.66
N ILE A 105 -20.03 -1.84 3.78
CA ILE A 105 -20.26 -1.82 2.33
C ILE A 105 -21.00 -3.12 1.93
N PRO A 106 -22.21 -3.01 1.34
CA PRO A 106 -23.00 -4.18 0.98
C PRO A 106 -22.29 -5.07 -0.04
N THR A 107 -22.15 -6.36 0.28
CA THR A 107 -21.58 -7.38 -0.61
C THR A 107 -22.64 -8.01 -1.54
N GLN A 108 -23.91 -7.64 -1.35
CA GLN A 108 -25.07 -8.15 -2.09
C GLN A 108 -25.87 -7.00 -2.70
N GLY A 109 -26.53 -7.27 -3.82
CA GLY A 109 -27.35 -6.30 -4.54
C GLY A 109 -26.58 -5.41 -5.54
N GLY A 110 -27.24 -5.15 -6.67
CA GLY A 110 -26.84 -4.16 -7.65
C GLY A 110 -25.44 -4.36 -8.25
N ILE A 111 -24.72 -3.25 -8.43
CA ILE A 111 -23.37 -3.25 -9.00
C ILE A 111 -22.31 -3.73 -8.00
N LEU A 112 -22.52 -3.50 -6.70
CA LEU A 112 -21.56 -3.85 -5.66
C LEU A 112 -21.40 -5.36 -5.53
N GLU A 113 -22.47 -6.15 -5.63
CA GLU A 113 -22.37 -7.61 -5.64
C GLU A 113 -21.50 -8.12 -6.80
N LYS A 114 -21.66 -7.55 -7.99
CA LYS A 114 -20.85 -7.92 -9.16
C LYS A 114 -19.37 -7.59 -8.92
N MET A 115 -19.09 -6.43 -8.34
CA MET A 115 -17.72 -6.02 -7.98
C MET A 115 -17.12 -6.94 -6.91
N TYR A 116 -17.89 -7.25 -5.86
CA TYR A 116 -17.45 -8.14 -4.77
C TYR A 116 -17.14 -9.54 -5.29
N LYS A 117 -18.04 -10.13 -6.08
CA LYS A 117 -17.83 -11.44 -6.71
C LYS A 117 -16.60 -11.42 -7.62
N THR A 118 -16.42 -10.39 -8.45
CA THR A 118 -15.25 -10.27 -9.33
C THR A 118 -13.95 -10.24 -8.54
N MET A 119 -13.88 -9.40 -7.49
CA MET A 119 -12.73 -9.32 -6.59
C MET A 119 -12.48 -10.66 -5.89
N SER A 120 -13.55 -11.29 -5.37
CA SER A 120 -13.52 -12.57 -4.69
C SER A 120 -12.98 -13.68 -5.58
N TYR A 121 -13.49 -13.83 -6.81
CA TYR A 121 -12.99 -14.84 -7.75
C TYR A 121 -11.54 -14.57 -8.16
N ALA A 122 -11.18 -13.31 -8.41
CA ALA A 122 -9.82 -12.93 -8.79
C ALA A 122 -8.81 -13.20 -7.68
N LEU A 123 -9.17 -12.96 -6.42
CA LEU A 123 -8.29 -13.25 -5.29
C LEU A 123 -8.31 -14.75 -4.94
N LEU A 124 -9.49 -15.37 -4.80
CA LEU A 124 -9.66 -16.75 -4.25
C LEU A 124 -9.22 -17.79 -5.24
N GLY A 125 -9.60 -17.64 -6.50
CA GLY A 125 -9.21 -18.58 -7.55
C GLY A 125 -7.70 -18.64 -7.69
N ASN A 126 -7.06 -17.48 -7.81
CA ASN A 126 -5.61 -17.38 -7.97
C ASN A 126 -4.83 -17.94 -6.78
N ALA A 127 -5.20 -17.55 -5.57
CA ALA A 127 -4.56 -18.04 -4.35
C ALA A 127 -4.78 -19.54 -4.10
N SER A 128 -5.93 -20.09 -4.49
CA SER A 128 -6.21 -21.52 -4.34
C SER A 128 -5.40 -22.37 -5.32
N HIS A 129 -5.22 -21.89 -6.56
CA HIS A 129 -4.47 -22.62 -7.58
C HIS A 129 -2.95 -22.38 -7.51
N TYR A 130 -2.51 -21.19 -7.11
CA TYR A 130 -1.11 -20.77 -7.10
C TYR A 130 -0.72 -20.06 -5.79
N PRO A 131 -0.91 -20.69 -4.61
CA PRO A 131 -0.79 -20.03 -3.31
C PRO A 131 0.60 -19.41 -3.08
N VAL A 132 1.67 -20.08 -3.51
CA VAL A 132 3.03 -19.57 -3.35
C VAL A 132 3.26 -18.31 -4.21
N ILE A 133 2.81 -18.32 -5.46
CA ILE A 133 2.93 -17.16 -6.35
C ILE A 133 2.09 -16.00 -5.83
N THR A 134 0.85 -16.27 -5.39
CA THR A 134 -0.01 -15.24 -4.80
C THR A 134 0.60 -14.65 -3.54
N PHE A 135 1.14 -15.48 -2.64
CA PHE A 135 1.80 -15.00 -1.43
C PHE A 135 3.00 -14.11 -1.77
N ILE A 136 3.91 -14.57 -2.64
CA ILE A 136 5.07 -13.77 -3.08
C ILE A 136 4.61 -12.45 -3.71
N SER A 137 3.59 -12.50 -4.57
CA SER A 137 3.11 -11.31 -5.28
C SER A 137 2.44 -10.30 -4.35
N VAL A 138 1.47 -10.75 -3.54
CA VAL A 138 0.58 -9.88 -2.76
C VAL A 138 1.16 -9.52 -1.39
N CYS A 139 1.93 -10.43 -0.78
CA CYS A 139 2.43 -10.25 0.59
C CYS A 139 3.87 -9.74 0.65
N ILE A 140 4.63 -9.81 -0.45
CA ILE A 140 6.04 -9.41 -0.47
C ILE A 140 6.29 -8.38 -1.57
N VAL A 141 6.12 -8.77 -2.84
CA VAL A 141 6.49 -7.93 -3.98
C VAL A 141 5.64 -6.67 -4.05
N ALA A 142 4.31 -6.78 -3.99
CA ALA A 142 3.43 -5.61 -4.01
C ALA A 142 3.75 -4.64 -2.86
N PRO A 143 3.80 -5.04 -1.58
CA PRO A 143 4.17 -4.14 -0.48
C PRO A 143 5.52 -3.42 -0.66
N ILE A 144 6.56 -4.13 -1.11
CA ILE A 144 7.89 -3.52 -1.35
C ILE A 144 7.77 -2.38 -2.36
N PHE A 145 7.17 -2.64 -3.52
CA PHE A 145 7.10 -1.66 -4.60
C PHE A 145 6.05 -0.58 -4.37
N GLU A 146 4.96 -0.90 -3.68
CA GLU A 146 3.98 0.07 -3.21
C GLU A 146 4.61 1.04 -2.21
N GLU A 147 5.35 0.57 -1.20
CA GLU A 147 6.05 1.47 -0.28
C GLU A 147 7.10 2.33 -0.98
N LEU A 148 7.86 1.77 -1.92
CA LEU A 148 8.80 2.53 -2.75
C LEU A 148 8.10 3.65 -3.52
N PHE A 149 6.94 3.36 -4.11
CA PHE A 149 6.19 4.30 -4.94
C PHE A 149 5.44 5.34 -4.09
N PHE A 150 4.59 4.90 -3.18
CA PHE A 150 3.72 5.79 -2.41
C PHE A 150 4.45 6.55 -1.31
N ARG A 151 5.34 5.89 -0.56
CA ARG A 151 6.06 6.54 0.56
C ARG A 151 7.37 7.11 0.06
N GLY A 152 8.14 6.28 -0.64
CA GLY A 152 9.46 6.64 -1.15
C GLY A 152 9.40 7.75 -2.20
N PHE A 153 8.47 7.69 -3.14
CA PHE A 153 8.37 8.64 -4.25
C PHE A 153 7.35 9.75 -3.99
N ILE A 154 6.06 9.39 -3.86
CA ILE A 154 4.95 10.35 -3.78
C ILE A 154 4.98 11.17 -2.48
N LEU A 155 4.91 10.51 -1.32
CA LEU A 155 4.90 11.19 -0.03
C LEU A 155 6.21 11.96 0.20
N LYS A 156 7.35 11.31 0.01
CA LYS A 156 8.67 11.94 0.16
C LYS A 156 8.82 13.17 -0.74
N GLY A 157 8.44 13.06 -2.01
CA GLY A 157 8.55 14.15 -2.98
C GLY A 157 7.67 15.35 -2.61
N MET A 158 6.47 15.11 -2.06
CA MET A 158 5.61 16.17 -1.53
C MET A 158 6.21 16.83 -0.28
N LEU A 159 6.75 16.04 0.65
CA LEU A 159 7.40 16.55 1.87
C LEU A 159 8.65 17.38 1.54
N ASN A 160 9.48 16.91 0.60
CA ASN A 160 10.65 17.63 0.11
C ASN A 160 10.28 18.94 -0.61
N ASN A 161 9.07 19.02 -1.18
CA ASN A 161 8.49 20.23 -1.76
C ASN A 161 7.73 21.09 -0.73
N GLN A 162 7.97 20.86 0.57
CA GLN A 162 7.43 21.66 1.69
C GLN A 162 5.89 21.63 1.81
N ILE A 163 5.22 20.63 1.23
CA ILE A 163 3.79 20.42 1.48
C ILE A 163 3.60 20.03 2.95
N LYS A 164 2.62 20.64 3.63
CA LYS A 164 2.31 20.34 5.04
C LYS A 164 2.19 18.82 5.25
N PRO A 165 2.86 18.24 6.25
CA PRO A 165 2.92 16.78 6.42
C PRO A 165 1.56 16.09 6.46
N GLN A 166 0.60 16.65 7.19
CA GLN A 166 -0.77 16.11 7.26
C GLN A 166 -1.44 16.03 5.89
N LYS A 167 -1.28 17.08 5.06
CA LYS A 167 -1.82 17.13 3.69
C LYS A 167 -1.10 16.14 2.77
N ALA A 168 0.22 16.05 2.86
CA ALA A 168 1.01 15.11 2.07
C ALA A 168 0.66 13.65 2.40
N ILE A 169 0.52 13.31 3.68
CA ILE A 169 0.10 11.98 4.15
C ILE A 169 -1.30 11.65 3.64
N LEU A 170 -2.26 12.57 3.81
CA LEU A 170 -3.63 12.35 3.37
C LEU A 170 -3.73 12.14 1.85
N ILE A 171 -3.08 13.00 1.05
CA ILE A 171 -3.07 12.84 -0.41
C ILE A 171 -2.43 11.51 -0.80
N SER A 172 -1.28 11.16 -0.22
CA SER A 172 -0.61 9.89 -0.50
C SER A 172 -1.50 8.69 -0.15
N ALA A 173 -2.19 8.73 0.99
CA ALA A 173 -3.11 7.66 1.43
C ALA A 173 -4.34 7.55 0.53
N LEU A 174 -4.92 8.67 0.09
CA LEU A 174 -6.04 8.69 -0.85
C LEU A 174 -5.68 8.09 -2.20
N ILE A 175 -4.49 8.41 -2.73
CA ILE A 175 -4.00 7.81 -3.98
C ILE A 175 -3.76 6.31 -3.76
N PHE A 176 -3.11 5.92 -2.66
CA PHE A 176 -2.81 4.53 -2.34
C PHE A 176 -4.07 3.66 -2.25
N GLY A 177 -5.11 4.10 -1.54
CA GLY A 177 -6.38 3.37 -1.53
C GLY A 177 -7.11 3.45 -2.86
N GLY A 178 -7.14 4.62 -3.51
CA GLY A 178 -7.88 4.84 -4.75
C GLY A 178 -7.44 3.97 -5.93
N ILE A 179 -6.16 3.59 -6.01
CA ILE A 179 -5.68 2.69 -7.07
C ILE A 179 -6.24 1.26 -6.98
N HIS A 180 -6.84 0.86 -5.86
CA HIS A 180 -7.34 -0.51 -5.67
C HIS A 180 -8.71 -0.76 -6.31
N ILE A 181 -9.40 0.26 -6.84
CA ILE A 181 -10.67 0.23 -7.62
C ILE A 181 -11.89 -0.33 -6.85
N PHE A 182 -11.74 -1.42 -6.09
CA PHE A 182 -12.78 -2.06 -5.32
C PHE A 182 -13.02 -1.34 -3.98
N PRO A 183 -14.27 -0.93 -3.67
CA PRO A 183 -14.57 -0.10 -2.50
C PRO A 183 -14.03 -0.63 -1.16
N TRP A 184 -14.13 -1.94 -0.91
CA TRP A 184 -13.60 -2.58 0.30
C TRP A 184 -12.09 -2.40 0.44
N GLN A 185 -11.34 -2.53 -0.67
CA GLN A 185 -9.89 -2.32 -0.68
C GLN A 185 -9.53 -0.84 -0.60
N VAL A 186 -10.36 0.06 -1.16
CA VAL A 186 -10.12 1.51 -1.10
C VAL A 186 -10.13 2.00 0.35
N ILE A 187 -11.14 1.65 1.14
CA ILE A 187 -11.24 2.08 2.55
C ILE A 187 -10.05 1.55 3.36
N GLY A 188 -9.80 0.23 3.30
CA GLY A 188 -8.68 -0.37 4.03
C GLY A 188 -7.33 0.19 3.58
N GLY A 189 -7.16 0.40 2.27
CA GLY A 189 -5.98 1.03 1.68
C GLY A 189 -5.78 2.45 2.19
N ILE A 190 -6.81 3.31 2.26
CA ILE A 190 -6.68 4.68 2.80
C ILE A 190 -6.22 4.66 4.26
N LEU A 191 -6.84 3.81 5.10
CA LEU A 191 -6.54 3.76 6.53
C LEU A 191 -5.12 3.24 6.79
N ALA A 192 -4.73 2.14 6.15
CA ALA A 192 -3.35 1.65 6.15
C ALA A 192 -2.39 2.70 5.58
N GLY A 193 -2.82 3.37 4.51
CA GLY A 193 -2.27 4.57 3.89
C GLY A 193 -1.75 5.58 4.89
N ILE A 194 -2.66 6.01 5.78
CA ILE A 194 -2.43 7.02 6.81
C ILE A 194 -1.40 6.52 7.84
N VAL A 195 -1.56 5.31 8.37
CA VAL A 195 -0.65 4.76 9.40
C VAL A 195 0.78 4.62 8.87
N LEU A 196 0.95 4.07 7.66
CA LEU A 196 2.25 3.96 7.00
C LEU A 196 2.82 5.33 6.67
N GLY A 197 1.98 6.28 6.22
CA GLY A 197 2.42 7.64 5.91
C GLY A 197 2.94 8.39 7.15
N ILE A 198 2.24 8.27 8.29
CA ILE A 198 2.69 8.79 9.59
C ILE A 198 4.01 8.12 10.00
N THR A 199 4.07 6.78 9.88
CA THR A 199 5.26 5.99 10.23
C THR A 199 6.47 6.42 9.39
N PHE A 200 6.29 6.59 8.08
CA PHE A 200 7.34 7.07 7.18
C PHE A 200 7.77 8.49 7.52
N TYR A 201 6.82 9.41 7.73
CA TYR A 201 7.11 10.79 8.07
C TYR A 201 7.93 10.92 9.36
N LYS A 202 7.64 10.10 10.38
CA LYS A 202 8.35 10.13 11.67
C LYS A 202 9.69 9.39 11.63
N THR A 203 9.76 8.24 10.97
CA THR A 203 10.96 7.38 11.00
C THR A 203 11.96 7.69 9.90
N GLY A 204 11.50 8.17 8.74
CA GLY A 204 12.28 8.27 7.50
C GLY A 204 12.65 6.90 6.89
N SER A 205 12.09 5.80 7.40
CA SER A 205 12.45 4.43 7.02
C SER A 205 11.36 3.78 6.18
N LEU A 206 11.72 3.41 4.93
CA LEU A 206 10.85 2.55 4.13
C LEU A 206 10.80 1.12 4.68
N LEU A 207 11.91 0.63 5.25
CA LEU A 207 11.98 -0.73 5.81
C LEU A 207 10.87 -0.98 6.84
N THR A 208 10.64 -0.02 7.73
CA THR A 208 9.59 -0.12 8.77
C THR A 208 8.21 -0.23 8.12
N CYS A 209 7.93 0.61 7.11
CA CYS A 209 6.65 0.61 6.41
C CYS A 209 6.45 -0.67 5.62
N THR A 210 7.49 -1.13 4.91
CA THR A 210 7.47 -2.36 4.11
C THR A 210 7.19 -3.57 4.98
N ILE A 211 7.85 -3.70 6.14
CA ILE A 211 7.61 -4.84 7.05
C ILE A 211 6.18 -4.82 7.58
N LEU A 212 5.69 -3.67 8.04
CA LEU A 212 4.31 -3.55 8.53
C LEU A 212 3.28 -3.93 7.46
N HIS A 213 3.50 -3.46 6.23
CA HIS A 213 2.62 -3.75 5.10
C HIS A 213 2.69 -5.22 4.68
N CYS A 214 3.89 -5.82 4.58
CA CYS A 214 4.04 -7.25 4.33
C CYS A 214 3.34 -8.10 5.40
N MET A 215 3.46 -7.72 6.68
CA MET A 215 2.78 -8.42 7.78
C MET A 215 1.27 -8.34 7.64
N ASN A 216 0.72 -7.16 7.34
CA ASN A 216 -0.71 -6.99 7.13
C ASN A 216 -1.24 -7.88 6.01
N ASN A 217 -0.59 -7.84 4.84
CA ASN A 217 -1.02 -8.64 3.71
C ASN A 217 -0.85 -10.14 3.98
N SER A 218 0.20 -10.53 4.72
CA SER A 218 0.42 -11.92 5.12
C SER A 218 -0.66 -12.43 6.09
N ILE A 219 -1.09 -11.61 7.05
CA ILE A 219 -2.17 -11.96 7.98
C ILE A 219 -3.49 -12.11 7.21
N GLY A 220 -3.82 -11.14 6.34
CA GLY A 220 -5.00 -11.21 5.48
C GLY A 220 -4.98 -12.45 4.57
N PHE A 221 -3.85 -12.73 3.93
CA PHE A 221 -3.67 -13.92 3.09
C PHE A 221 -3.80 -15.23 3.89
N LEU A 222 -3.29 -15.28 5.12
CA LEU A 222 -3.41 -16.46 5.98
C LEU A 222 -4.88 -16.75 6.32
N PHE A 223 -5.64 -15.75 6.75
CA PHE A 223 -7.07 -15.91 7.02
C PHE A 223 -7.82 -16.33 5.77
N PHE A 224 -7.53 -15.67 4.66
CA PHE A 224 -8.13 -15.98 3.39
C PHE A 224 -7.92 -17.43 2.94
N ILE A 225 -6.70 -17.97 3.04
CA ILE A 225 -6.42 -19.38 2.71
C ILE A 225 -7.10 -20.32 3.72
N ARG A 226 -7.12 -19.96 5.01
CA ARG A 226 -7.65 -20.79 6.09
C ARG A 226 -9.18 -20.92 6.05
N TYR A 227 -9.88 -19.83 5.75
CA TYR A 227 -11.35 -19.74 5.77
C TYR A 227 -11.96 -19.81 4.38
N LYS A 228 -11.17 -19.64 3.31
CA LYS A 228 -11.62 -19.59 1.91
C LYS A 228 -12.71 -18.53 1.70
N SER A 229 -12.65 -17.47 2.49
CA SER A 229 -13.55 -16.32 2.47
C SER A 229 -12.73 -15.05 2.43
N LEU A 230 -13.31 -14.00 1.85
CA LEU A 230 -12.83 -12.63 2.04
C LEU A 230 -13.36 -12.02 3.34
N GLU A 231 -14.31 -12.68 4.00
CA GLU A 231 -14.83 -12.28 5.31
C GLU A 231 -13.80 -12.62 6.39
N SER A 232 -13.65 -11.71 7.35
CA SER A 232 -12.82 -11.91 8.53
C SER A 232 -13.40 -13.02 9.42
N PRO A 233 -12.53 -13.71 10.19
CA PRO A 233 -12.99 -14.73 11.11
C PRO A 233 -13.87 -14.14 12.20
N ASP A 234 -14.92 -14.87 12.58
CA ASP A 234 -15.70 -14.56 13.78
C ASP A 234 -14.82 -14.75 15.03
N LEU A 235 -14.56 -13.65 15.73
CA LEU A 235 -13.77 -13.63 16.96
C LEU A 235 -14.62 -13.81 18.23
N GLY A 236 -15.94 -14.03 18.09
CA GLY A 236 -16.87 -14.13 19.21
C GLY A 236 -17.23 -12.77 19.85
N PHE A 237 -16.89 -11.67 19.19
CA PHE A 237 -17.22 -10.30 19.60
C PHE A 237 -18.04 -9.61 18.51
N SER A 238 -18.94 -8.71 18.91
CA SER A 238 -19.66 -7.89 17.93
C SER A 238 -18.72 -6.96 17.16
N ASP A 239 -19.05 -6.67 15.90
CA ASP A 239 -18.28 -5.74 15.06
C ASP A 239 -18.11 -4.37 15.72
N CYS A 240 -19.16 -3.86 16.39
CA CYS A 240 -19.11 -2.62 17.16
C CYS A 240 -18.09 -2.68 18.30
N THR A 241 -17.99 -3.82 18.99
CA THR A 241 -16.99 -4.04 20.05
C THR A 241 -15.58 -3.98 19.47
N LEU A 242 -15.33 -4.71 18.38
CA LEU A 242 -14.02 -4.74 17.72
C LEU A 242 -13.63 -3.36 17.17
N PHE A 243 -14.58 -2.63 16.61
CA PHE A 243 -14.39 -1.24 16.17
C PHE A 243 -13.96 -0.34 17.33
N MET A 244 -14.67 -0.38 18.46
CA MET A 244 -14.34 0.42 19.65
C MET A 244 -12.96 0.07 20.20
N VAL A 245 -12.61 -1.22 20.25
CA VAL A 245 -11.26 -1.68 20.62
C VAL A 245 -10.22 -1.10 19.67
N GLY A 246 -10.47 -1.15 18.36
CA GLY A 246 -9.59 -0.56 17.35
C GLY A 246 -9.36 0.94 17.56
N ILE A 247 -10.42 1.70 17.80
CA ILE A 247 -10.34 3.14 18.10
C ILE A 247 -9.54 3.42 19.37
N ILE A 248 -9.75 2.64 20.44
CA ILE A 248 -9.01 2.77 21.70
C ILE A 248 -7.52 2.49 21.48
N ILE A 249 -7.17 1.42 20.75
CA ILE A 249 -5.79 1.09 20.40
C ILE A 249 -5.14 2.23 19.62
N ILE A 250 -5.81 2.76 18.58
CA ILE A 250 -5.30 3.89 17.79
C ILE A 250 -5.09 5.12 18.68
N ALA A 251 -6.04 5.45 19.56
CA ALA A 251 -5.96 6.62 20.42
C ALA A 251 -4.80 6.53 21.42
N ILE A 252 -4.66 5.38 22.10
CA ILE A 252 -3.61 5.16 23.10
C ILE A 252 -2.24 5.12 22.43
N PHE A 253 -2.04 4.22 21.47
CA PHE A 253 -0.73 4.03 20.85
C PHE A 253 -0.37 5.18 19.92
N GLY A 254 -1.35 5.86 19.33
CA GLY A 254 -1.15 7.08 18.56
C GLY A 254 -0.63 8.22 19.43
N SER A 255 -1.22 8.41 20.62
CA SER A 255 -0.76 9.41 21.59
C SER A 255 0.67 9.13 22.06
N ILE A 256 0.98 7.86 22.37
CA ILE A 256 2.34 7.42 22.74
C ILE A 256 3.31 7.67 21.57
N TYR A 257 2.94 7.27 20.36
CA TYR A 257 3.76 7.44 19.15
C TYR A 257 4.08 8.92 18.90
N MET A 258 3.08 9.79 19.01
CA MET A 258 3.26 11.23 18.85
C MET A 258 4.16 11.84 19.93
N LYS A 259 4.02 11.39 21.19
CA LYS A 259 4.88 11.83 22.31
C LYS A 259 6.34 11.43 22.10
N LEU A 260 6.60 10.18 21.68
CA LEU A 260 7.94 9.67 21.43
C LEU A 260 8.62 10.31 20.21
N THR A 261 7.82 10.76 19.25
CA THR A 261 8.30 11.36 18.00
C THR A 261 8.14 12.88 17.94
N LYS A 262 7.86 13.54 19.07
CA LYS A 262 7.61 14.99 19.14
C LYS A 262 8.78 15.84 18.63
N ASN A 263 10.00 15.38 18.89
CA ASN A 263 11.24 16.07 18.49
C ASN A 263 11.76 15.63 17.11
N GLN A 264 11.05 14.72 16.44
CA GLN A 264 11.41 14.25 15.11
C GLN A 264 10.67 15.11 14.08
N SER A 265 11.41 16.00 13.41
CA SER A 265 10.93 16.74 12.26
C SER A 265 11.45 16.11 10.97
N TRP A 266 10.65 16.19 9.91
CA TRP A 266 11.13 15.82 8.58
C TRP A 266 12.32 16.71 8.19
N LYS A 267 13.39 16.08 7.76
CA LYS A 267 14.54 16.75 7.14
C LYS A 267 14.56 16.30 5.70
N SER A 268 14.64 17.22 4.75
CA SER A 268 14.73 16.82 3.34
C SER A 268 16.05 16.09 3.09
N TYR A 269 15.99 14.89 2.51
CA TYR A 269 17.15 14.06 2.13
C TYR A 269 16.90 13.23 0.87
#